data_AF-A0A5C6G2C9-F1
#
_entry.id   AF-A0A5C6G2C9-F1
#
_cell.length_a   1.000
_cell.length_b   1.000
_cell.length_c   1.000
_cell.angle_alpha   90.00
_cell.angle_beta   90.00
_cell.angle_gamma   90.00
#
_symmetry.space_group_name_H-M   'P 1'
#
loop_
_entity.id
_entity.type
_entity.pdbx_description
1 polymer ?
#
loop_
_entity_poly.entity_id
_entity_poly.type
_entity_poly.pdbx_seq_one_letter_code
_entity_poly.pdbx_strand_id
1 'polypeptide(L)'
;MNGINGNMGGGGPMPSGPTPAGHQAELNYIYGMVEELSRQLADNRRVTEDIVNGLGKVRNKAKNQSLSNDELIASAAPDLQDTIVSILSESLEKANFSRDANATLLTQYANALALMLKQFHEYKARHVADVAAWHRSYRVQLDEARQENSRLREQIWEMQTHASRANENLRSFRRKYDEDAKRWGKRVEDTSMRQELRFWKRMAMPELDDDDPYWSGDDDVIDEAEKERLRDLEQRAVQEQMMEAQMEEDVVEGQMQSGGIMGGIPMQRDESTRAMPLPPPRPLSAASSTGSTGQ
;
A
#
# COMPACT_ATOMS: atom_id res chain seq x y z
N MET A 1 -73.00 -7.01 -63.28
CA MET A 1 -72.97 -8.45 -63.60
C MET A 1 -71.80 -9.03 -62.82
N ASN A 2 -72.08 -9.67 -61.67
CA ASN A 2 -72.14 -11.14 -61.53
C ASN A 2 -70.84 -11.79 -62.07
N GLY A 3 -69.95 -12.39 -61.28
CA GLY A 3 -70.19 -13.22 -60.11
C GLY A 3 -70.38 -14.67 -60.56
N ILE A 4 -69.36 -15.51 -60.33
CA ILE A 4 -69.35 -16.98 -60.09
C ILE A 4 -67.87 -17.39 -60.26
N ASN A 5 -67.10 -17.58 -59.18
CA ASN A 5 -67.06 -18.69 -58.21
C ASN A 5 -66.61 -20.01 -58.82
N GLY A 6 -65.39 -20.41 -58.45
CA GLY A 6 -64.82 -21.74 -58.62
C GLY A 6 -64.13 -22.14 -57.33
N ASN A 7 -64.94 -22.41 -56.31
CA ASN A 7 -64.58 -23.05 -55.06
C ASN A 7 -63.96 -24.43 -55.32
N MET A 8 -62.68 -24.61 -54.98
CA MET A 8 -62.12 -25.93 -54.67
C MET A 8 -61.07 -25.81 -53.57
N GLY A 9 -61.35 -26.48 -52.45
CA GLY A 9 -60.39 -27.06 -51.51
C GLY A 9 -59.42 -26.07 -50.86
N GLY A 10 -59.55 -25.73 -49.58
CA GLY A 10 -59.80 -26.73 -48.54
C GLY A 10 -58.78 -27.89 -48.60
N GLY A 11 -57.55 -27.64 -49.05
CA GLY A 11 -56.42 -28.53 -48.87
C GLY A 11 -55.66 -28.06 -47.64
N GLY A 12 -55.73 -28.83 -46.55
CA GLY A 12 -54.95 -28.57 -45.34
C GLY A 12 -53.45 -28.48 -45.62
N PRO A 13 -52.64 -28.09 -44.62
CA PRO A 13 -51.19 -28.15 -44.73
C PRO A 13 -50.82 -29.60 -45.05
N MET A 14 -50.55 -29.87 -46.33
CA MET A 14 -49.87 -31.09 -46.73
C MET A 14 -48.57 -31.08 -45.92
N PRO A 15 -48.25 -32.15 -45.19
CA PRO A 15 -46.96 -32.28 -44.55
C PRO A 15 -45.97 -32.41 -45.70
N SER A 16 -45.50 -31.27 -46.20
CA SER A 16 -44.26 -31.21 -46.95
C SER A 16 -43.25 -31.87 -46.02
N GLY A 17 -42.75 -33.03 -46.43
CA GLY A 17 -41.68 -33.71 -45.71
C GLY A 17 -40.57 -32.71 -45.38
N PRO A 18 -39.73 -33.01 -44.37
CA PRO A 18 -38.69 -32.09 -43.91
C PRO A 18 -37.99 -31.51 -45.14
N THR A 19 -38.18 -30.20 -45.36
CA THR A 19 -37.55 -29.51 -46.47
C THR A 19 -36.05 -29.82 -46.36
N PRO A 20 -35.42 -30.36 -47.41
CA PRO A 20 -34.02 -30.75 -47.35
C PRO A 20 -33.18 -29.63 -46.74
N ALA A 21 -32.33 -29.95 -45.78
CA ALA A 21 -31.45 -29.00 -45.12
C ALA A 21 -30.56 -28.33 -46.19
N GLY A 22 -30.98 -27.13 -46.63
CA GLY A 22 -30.42 -26.44 -47.79
C GLY A 22 -31.47 -25.67 -48.60
N HIS A 23 -32.72 -26.14 -48.66
CA HIS A 23 -33.77 -25.50 -49.46
C HIS A 23 -34.06 -24.05 -49.02
N GLN A 24 -34.06 -23.77 -47.72
CA GLN A 24 -34.20 -22.40 -47.19
C GLN A 24 -32.96 -21.53 -47.51
N ALA A 25 -31.76 -22.12 -47.56
CA ALA A 25 -30.54 -21.40 -47.93
C ALA A 25 -30.51 -21.07 -49.43
N GLU A 26 -30.96 -22.00 -50.28
CA GLU A 26 -31.14 -21.81 -51.71
C GLU A 26 -32.21 -20.75 -52.00
N LEU A 27 -33.33 -20.76 -51.29
CA LEU A 27 -34.36 -19.72 -51.42
C LEU A 27 -33.81 -18.35 -51.03
N ASN A 28 -33.09 -18.24 -49.91
CA ASN A 28 -32.45 -16.98 -49.51
C ASN A 28 -31.40 -16.51 -50.53
N TYR A 29 -30.65 -17.43 -51.14
CA TYR A 29 -29.70 -17.13 -52.22
C TYR A 29 -30.40 -16.62 -53.48
N ILE A 30 -31.50 -17.28 -53.89
CA ILE A 30 -32.32 -16.86 -55.03
C ILE A 30 -32.95 -15.49 -54.76
N TYR A 31 -33.48 -15.25 -53.55
CA TYR A 31 -34.02 -13.94 -53.17
C TYR A 31 -32.94 -12.85 -53.21
N GLY A 32 -31.73 -13.12 -52.70
CA GLY A 32 -30.60 -12.19 -52.80
C GLY A 32 -30.20 -11.89 -54.25
N MET A 33 -30.18 -12.90 -55.12
CA MET A 33 -29.89 -12.72 -56.55
C MET A 33 -30.99 -11.93 -57.27
N VAL A 34 -32.26 -12.15 -56.93
CA VAL A 34 -33.39 -11.39 -57.47
C VAL A 34 -33.36 -9.94 -56.99
N GLU A 35 -33.00 -9.70 -55.73
CA GLU A 35 -32.85 -8.35 -55.20
C GLU A 35 -31.68 -7.60 -55.87
N GLU A 36 -30.55 -8.29 -56.10
CA GLU A 36 -29.43 -7.74 -56.85
C GLU A 36 -29.79 -7.46 -58.32
N LEU A 37 -30.47 -8.39 -59.00
CA LEU A 37 -30.98 -8.17 -60.36
C LEU A 37 -32.00 -7.03 -60.41
N SER A 38 -32.87 -6.90 -59.41
CA SER A 38 -33.82 -5.79 -59.29
C SER A 38 -33.10 -4.45 -59.13
N ARG A 39 -32.05 -4.40 -58.30
CA ARG A 39 -31.21 -3.23 -58.14
C ARG A 39 -30.47 -2.88 -59.43
N GLN A 40 -29.86 -3.86 -60.08
CA GLN A 40 -29.23 -3.68 -61.39
C GLN A 40 -30.23 -3.21 -62.46
N LEU A 41 -31.48 -3.71 -62.43
CA LEU A 41 -32.51 -3.29 -63.38
C LEU A 41 -32.96 -1.85 -63.11
N ALA A 42 -33.08 -1.45 -61.84
CA ALA A 42 -33.37 -0.08 -61.45
C ALA A 42 -32.23 0.88 -61.87
N ASP A 43 -30.98 0.48 -61.66
CA ASP A 43 -29.79 1.23 -62.09
C ASP A 43 -29.75 1.34 -63.62
N ASN A 44 -30.00 0.25 -64.35
CA ASN A 44 -30.09 0.28 -65.80
C ASN A 44 -31.23 1.19 -66.30
N ARG A 45 -32.40 1.15 -65.67
CA ARG A 45 -33.50 2.07 -66.01
C ARG A 45 -33.07 3.52 -65.85
N ARG A 46 -32.44 3.85 -64.72
CA ARG A 46 -31.92 5.20 -64.47
C ARG A 46 -30.88 5.61 -65.50
N VAL A 47 -29.91 4.75 -65.80
CA VAL A 47 -28.89 5.01 -66.83
C VAL A 47 -29.54 5.22 -68.20
N THR A 48 -30.53 4.39 -68.58
CA THR A 48 -31.23 4.56 -69.86
C THR A 48 -32.05 5.85 -69.89
N GLU A 49 -32.68 6.24 -68.78
CA GLU A 49 -33.39 7.51 -68.67
C GLU A 49 -32.43 8.69 -68.82
N ASP A 50 -31.26 8.64 -68.18
CA ASP A 50 -30.21 9.65 -68.32
C ASP A 50 -29.67 9.73 -69.75
N ILE A 51 -29.47 8.58 -70.41
CA ILE A 51 -29.06 8.51 -71.83
C ILE A 51 -30.14 9.11 -72.73
N VAL A 52 -31.41 8.76 -72.53
CA VAL A 52 -32.53 9.27 -73.35
C VAL A 52 -32.70 10.77 -73.12
N ASN A 53 -32.59 11.24 -71.89
CA ASN A 53 -32.62 12.66 -71.55
C ASN A 53 -31.43 13.41 -72.18
N GLY A 54 -30.23 12.81 -72.15
CA GLY A 54 -29.04 13.34 -72.81
C GLY A 54 -29.21 13.41 -74.33
N LEU A 55 -29.69 12.34 -74.95
CA LEU A 55 -29.98 12.27 -76.37
C LEU A 55 -31.05 13.29 -76.79
N GLY A 56 -32.08 13.50 -75.95
CA GLY A 56 -33.10 14.52 -76.16
C GLY A 56 -32.52 15.94 -76.16
N LYS A 57 -31.61 16.25 -75.23
CA LYS A 57 -30.90 17.54 -75.18
C LYS A 57 -29.98 17.73 -76.39
N VAL A 58 -29.20 16.73 -76.77
CA VAL A 58 -28.32 16.74 -77.96
C VAL A 58 -29.14 16.95 -79.24
N ARG A 59 -30.23 16.20 -79.41
CA ARG A 59 -31.13 16.30 -80.57
C ARG A 59 -31.80 17.68 -80.64
N ASN A 60 -32.26 18.22 -79.53
CA ASN A 60 -32.88 19.54 -79.49
C ASN A 60 -31.85 20.65 -79.78
N LYS A 61 -30.62 20.53 -79.29
CA LYS A 61 -29.50 21.44 -79.62
C LYS A 61 -29.16 21.38 -81.11
N ALA A 62 -29.05 20.17 -81.68
CA ALA A 62 -28.83 19.95 -83.11
C ALA A 62 -29.90 20.62 -83.97
N LYS A 63 -31.17 20.39 -83.62
CA LYS A 63 -32.33 20.88 -84.36
C LYS A 63 -32.46 22.40 -84.28
N ASN A 64 -32.22 23.00 -83.11
CA ASN A 64 -32.37 24.44 -82.90
C ASN A 64 -31.23 25.25 -83.51
N GLN A 65 -30.03 24.66 -83.63
CA GLN A 65 -28.84 25.34 -84.14
C GLN A 65 -28.45 24.89 -85.58
N SER A 66 -29.19 23.95 -86.18
CA SER A 66 -28.91 23.36 -87.50
C SER A 66 -27.47 22.85 -87.67
N LEU A 67 -26.88 22.33 -86.59
CA LEU A 67 -25.50 21.88 -86.57
C LEU A 67 -25.35 20.49 -87.19
N SER A 68 -24.28 20.30 -87.96
CA SER A 68 -23.81 18.97 -88.35
C SER A 68 -23.31 18.17 -87.13
N ASN A 69 -23.27 16.84 -87.21
CA ASN A 69 -22.74 15.98 -86.14
C ASN A 69 -21.34 16.40 -85.70
N ASP A 70 -20.47 16.77 -86.64
CA ASP A 70 -19.09 17.19 -86.36
C ASP A 70 -19.04 18.55 -85.63
N GLU A 71 -19.91 19.48 -86.00
CA GLU A 71 -20.02 20.80 -85.36
C GLU A 71 -20.61 20.69 -83.95
N LEU A 72 -21.51 19.72 -83.74
CA LEU A 72 -22.15 19.47 -82.46
C LEU A 72 -21.16 18.84 -81.46
N ILE A 73 -20.35 17.87 -81.93
CA ILE A 73 -19.25 17.29 -81.15
C ILE A 73 -18.20 18.35 -80.85
N ALA A 74 -17.82 19.18 -81.83
CA ALA A 74 -16.89 20.29 -81.63
C ALA A 74 -17.43 21.32 -80.62
N SER A 75 -18.74 21.57 -80.59
CA SER A 75 -19.37 22.49 -79.63
C SER A 75 -19.45 21.95 -78.19
N ALA A 76 -19.40 20.62 -78.01
CA ALA A 76 -19.47 19.98 -76.69
C ALA A 76 -18.08 19.66 -76.11
N ALA A 77 -17.07 19.58 -76.96
CA ALA A 77 -15.67 19.40 -76.55
C ALA A 77 -15.16 20.41 -75.51
N PRO A 78 -15.41 21.74 -75.62
CA PRO A 78 -14.97 22.69 -74.61
C PRO A 78 -15.69 22.50 -73.26
N ASP A 79 -17.00 22.25 -73.24
CA ASP A 79 -17.76 22.01 -72.00
C ASP A 79 -17.28 20.75 -71.27
N LEU A 80 -16.93 19.69 -72.02
CA LEU A 80 -16.33 18.47 -71.49
C LEU A 80 -14.92 18.71 -70.95
N GLN A 81 -14.13 19.57 -71.60
CA GLN A 81 -12.82 19.96 -71.08
C GLN A 81 -12.95 20.77 -69.79
N ASP A 82 -13.87 21.73 -69.72
CA ASP A 82 -14.10 22.56 -68.54
C ASP A 82 -14.58 21.75 -67.33
N THR A 83 -15.47 20.77 -67.55
CA THR A 83 -15.92 19.86 -66.49
C THR A 83 -14.80 18.96 -65.98
N ILE A 84 -13.96 18.42 -66.88
CA ILE A 84 -12.78 17.63 -66.48
C ILE A 84 -11.79 18.51 -65.71
N VAL A 85 -11.51 19.73 -66.19
CA VAL A 85 -10.63 20.69 -65.50
C VAL A 85 -11.16 21.04 -64.12
N SER A 86 -12.47 21.25 -63.98
CA SER A 86 -13.12 21.52 -62.68
C SER A 86 -12.97 20.35 -61.71
N ILE A 87 -13.26 19.11 -62.14
CA ILE A 87 -13.11 17.91 -61.30
C ILE A 87 -11.65 17.68 -60.91
N LEU A 88 -10.73 17.85 -61.86
CA LEU A 88 -9.29 17.72 -61.59
C LEU A 88 -8.81 18.78 -60.60
N SER A 89 -9.27 20.02 -60.75
CA SER A 89 -8.92 21.12 -59.83
C SER A 89 -9.45 20.86 -58.41
N GLU A 90 -10.71 20.44 -58.28
CA GLU A 90 -11.28 20.06 -56.98
C GLU A 90 -10.53 18.88 -56.35
N SER A 91 -10.18 17.86 -57.15
CA SER A 91 -9.40 16.71 -56.67
C SER A 91 -8.00 17.11 -56.20
N LEU A 92 -7.38 18.07 -56.90
CA LEU A 92 -6.06 18.59 -56.58
C LEU A 92 -6.09 19.44 -55.31
N GLU A 93 -7.13 20.27 -55.12
CA GLU A 93 -7.33 21.01 -53.87
C GLU A 93 -7.55 20.06 -52.68
N LYS A 94 -8.38 19.02 -52.84
CA LYS A 94 -8.58 17.99 -51.80
C LYS A 94 -7.28 17.25 -51.47
N ALA A 95 -6.50 16.88 -52.49
CA ALA A 95 -5.23 16.21 -52.31
C ALA A 95 -4.22 17.11 -51.59
N ASN A 96 -4.13 18.39 -51.96
CA ASN A 96 -3.26 19.36 -51.28
C ASN A 96 -3.68 19.59 -49.83
N PHE A 97 -4.98 19.77 -49.57
CA PHE A 97 -5.49 19.91 -48.21
C PHE A 97 -5.19 18.68 -47.36
N SER A 98 -5.41 17.47 -47.89
CA SER A 98 -5.06 16.23 -47.20
C SER A 98 -3.56 16.10 -46.95
N ARG A 99 -2.72 16.46 -47.93
CA ARG A 99 -1.26 16.47 -47.79
C ARG A 99 -0.82 17.40 -46.66
N ASP A 100 -1.34 18.62 -46.63
CA ASP A 100 -0.96 19.63 -45.64
C ASP A 100 -1.48 19.26 -44.24
N ALA A 101 -2.68 18.69 -44.14
CA ALA A 101 -3.21 18.11 -42.89
C ALA A 101 -2.32 16.95 -42.38
N ASN A 102 -1.87 16.06 -43.26
CA ASN A 102 -0.96 14.98 -42.88
C ASN A 102 0.42 15.51 -42.45
N ALA A 103 0.95 16.54 -43.13
CA ALA A 103 2.22 17.16 -42.77
C ALA A 103 2.16 17.84 -41.38
N THR A 104 1.06 18.52 -41.06
CA THR A 104 0.86 19.12 -39.74
C THR A 104 0.75 18.04 -38.66
N LEU A 105 0.01 16.97 -38.90
CA LEU A 105 -0.11 15.84 -37.98
C LEU A 105 1.25 15.19 -37.71
N LEU A 106 2.06 14.94 -38.75
CA LEU A 106 3.42 14.41 -38.59
C LEU A 106 4.30 15.32 -37.73
N THR A 107 4.18 16.63 -37.91
CA THR A 107 4.91 17.63 -37.10
C THR A 107 4.48 17.57 -35.63
N GLN A 108 3.18 17.46 -35.36
CA GLN A 108 2.65 17.31 -34.00
C GLN A 108 3.14 16.02 -33.33
N TYR A 109 3.11 14.89 -34.05
CA TYR A 109 3.64 13.63 -33.55
C TYR A 109 5.14 13.70 -33.25
N ALA A 110 5.93 14.29 -34.15
CA ALA A 110 7.36 14.48 -33.93
C ALA A 110 7.63 15.30 -32.67
N ASN A 111 6.88 16.40 -32.47
CA ASN A 111 7.01 17.24 -31.28
C ASN A 111 6.60 16.52 -29.99
N ALA A 112 5.49 15.78 -30.03
CA ALA A 112 5.02 15.01 -28.87
C ALA A 112 6.02 13.92 -28.47
N LEU A 113 6.55 13.16 -29.44
CA LEU A 113 7.55 12.14 -29.20
C LEU A 113 8.87 12.74 -28.69
N ALA A 114 9.31 13.87 -29.25
CA ALA A 114 10.51 14.56 -28.78
C ALA A 114 10.35 15.04 -27.32
N LEU A 115 9.19 15.58 -26.96
CA LEU A 115 8.90 15.99 -25.59
C LEU A 115 8.87 14.78 -24.63
N MET A 116 8.18 13.71 -25.03
CA MET A 116 8.11 12.48 -24.23
C MET A 116 9.49 11.87 -24.00
N LEU A 117 10.33 11.83 -25.05
CA LEU A 117 11.71 11.35 -24.96
C LEU A 117 12.53 12.20 -23.97
N LYS A 118 12.42 13.53 -24.04
CA LYS A 118 13.09 14.44 -23.11
C LYS A 118 12.66 14.19 -21.67
N GLN A 119 11.36 14.06 -21.43
CA GLN A 119 10.82 13.74 -20.10
C GLN A 119 11.32 12.38 -19.59
N PHE A 120 11.39 11.36 -20.44
CA PHE A 120 11.94 10.06 -20.06
C PHE A 120 13.42 10.11 -19.69
N HIS A 121 14.23 10.85 -20.45
CA HIS A 121 15.64 11.03 -20.12
C HIS A 121 15.84 11.77 -18.80
N GLU A 122 15.11 12.86 -18.58
CA GLU A 122 15.14 13.60 -17.32
C GLU A 122 14.68 12.74 -16.13
N TYR A 123 13.57 12.02 -16.29
CA TYR A 123 13.05 11.11 -15.28
C TYR A 123 14.07 10.01 -14.94
N LYS A 124 14.64 9.36 -15.96
CA LYS A 124 15.61 8.28 -15.74
C LYS A 124 16.86 8.78 -15.02
N ALA A 125 17.36 9.95 -15.41
CA ALA A 125 18.53 10.56 -14.76
C ALA A 125 18.25 10.88 -13.28
N ARG A 126 17.12 11.54 -12.98
CA ARG A 126 16.70 11.85 -11.60
C ARG A 126 16.49 10.58 -10.79
N HIS A 127 15.75 9.61 -11.34
CA HIS A 127 15.47 8.36 -10.65
C HIS A 127 16.74 7.57 -10.30
N VAL A 128 17.72 7.48 -11.21
CA VAL A 128 19.00 6.83 -10.91
C VAL A 128 19.78 7.59 -9.84
N ALA A 129 19.77 8.92 -9.88
CA ALA A 129 20.42 9.75 -8.86
C ALA A 129 19.77 9.54 -7.47
N ASP A 130 18.44 9.53 -7.40
CA ASP A 130 17.68 9.35 -6.17
C ASP A 130 17.91 7.96 -5.57
N VAL A 131 17.85 6.91 -6.39
CA VAL A 131 18.13 5.53 -5.94
C VAL A 131 19.57 5.41 -5.44
N ALA A 132 20.54 6.00 -6.15
CA ALA A 132 21.92 6.00 -5.70
C ALA A 132 22.11 6.76 -4.38
N ALA A 133 21.45 7.92 -4.21
CA ALA A 133 21.49 8.69 -2.98
C ALA A 133 20.87 7.91 -1.81
N TRP A 134 19.74 7.24 -2.05
CA TRP A 134 19.08 6.39 -1.06
C TRP A 134 19.95 5.21 -0.62
N HIS A 135 20.61 4.52 -1.57
CA HIS A 135 21.54 3.45 -1.20
C HIS A 135 22.75 3.96 -0.42
N ARG A 136 23.27 5.16 -0.72
CA ARG A 136 24.37 5.76 0.05
C ARG A 136 23.92 6.08 1.48
N SER A 137 22.78 6.76 1.65
CA SER A 137 22.29 7.12 2.98
C SER A 137 21.95 5.88 3.82
N TYR A 138 21.34 4.86 3.22
CA TYR A 138 21.06 3.60 3.89
C TYR A 138 22.33 2.88 4.36
N ARG A 139 23.40 2.88 3.54
CA ARG A 139 24.69 2.31 3.94
C ARG A 139 25.32 3.06 5.11
N VAL A 140 25.26 4.39 5.08
CA VAL A 140 25.75 5.23 6.21
C VAL A 140 24.98 4.91 7.49
N GLN A 141 23.66 4.82 7.45
CA GLN A 141 22.84 4.45 8.61
C GLN A 141 23.19 3.06 9.14
N LEU A 142 23.44 2.10 8.24
CA LEU A 142 23.81 0.75 8.63
C LEU A 142 25.20 0.70 9.29
N ASP A 143 26.14 1.49 8.80
CA ASP A 143 27.48 1.60 9.38
C ASP A 143 27.46 2.33 10.73
N GLU A 144 26.65 3.39 10.86
CA GLU A 144 26.41 4.09 12.14
C GLU A 144 25.80 3.15 13.18
N ALA A 145 24.76 2.40 12.82
CA ALA A 145 24.14 1.41 13.72
C ALA A 145 25.13 0.30 14.14
N ARG A 146 26.03 -0.13 13.25
CA ARG A 146 27.10 -1.09 13.59
C ARG A 146 28.11 -0.49 14.55
N GLN A 147 28.54 0.75 14.32
CA GLN A 147 29.48 1.46 15.18
C GLN A 147 28.89 1.68 16.58
N GLU A 148 27.62 2.09 16.66
CA GLU A 148 26.92 2.23 17.93
C GLU A 148 26.80 0.88 18.65
N ASN A 149 26.46 -0.20 17.94
CA ASN A 149 26.38 -1.54 18.54
C ASN A 149 27.73 -2.00 19.10
N SER A 150 28.83 -1.77 18.37
CA SER A 150 30.18 -2.08 18.87
C SER A 150 30.53 -1.25 20.10
N ARG A 151 30.22 0.06 20.09
CA ARG A 151 30.46 0.96 21.22
C ARG A 151 29.69 0.52 22.47
N LEU A 152 28.41 0.18 22.32
CA LEU A 152 27.57 -0.30 23.43
C LEU A 152 28.09 -1.62 24.00
N ARG A 153 28.54 -2.53 23.14
CA ARG A 153 29.17 -3.79 23.59
C ARG A 153 30.44 -3.50 24.37
N GLU A 154 31.33 -2.67 23.84
CA GLU A 154 32.57 -2.26 24.52
C GLU A 154 32.29 -1.66 25.89
N GLN A 155 31.32 -0.75 26.00
CA GLN A 155 30.90 -0.17 27.28
C GLN A 155 30.41 -1.25 28.28
N ILE A 156 29.62 -2.23 27.82
CA ILE A 156 29.17 -3.34 28.67
C ILE A 156 30.36 -4.19 29.12
N TRP A 157 31.30 -4.49 28.22
CA TRP A 157 32.51 -5.24 28.53
C TRP A 157 33.38 -4.51 29.55
N GLU A 158 33.56 -3.21 29.40
CA GLU A 158 34.27 -2.36 30.36
C GLU A 158 33.57 -2.41 31.73
N MET A 159 32.26 -2.16 31.77
CA MET A 159 31.48 -2.20 33.01
C MET A 159 31.57 -3.57 33.70
N GLN A 160 31.43 -4.67 32.95
CA GLN A 160 31.57 -6.02 33.49
C GLN A 160 32.98 -6.28 34.03
N THR A 161 34.01 -5.80 33.32
CA THR A 161 35.40 -5.90 33.76
C THR A 161 35.64 -5.10 35.05
N HIS A 162 35.11 -3.87 35.13
CA HIS A 162 35.17 -3.05 36.34
C HIS A 162 34.44 -3.70 37.51
N ALA A 163 33.24 -4.23 37.29
CA ALA A 163 32.47 -4.96 38.30
C ALA A 163 33.20 -6.23 38.77
N SER A 164 33.80 -6.99 37.85
CA SER A 164 34.60 -8.18 38.18
C SER A 164 35.81 -7.81 39.05
N ARG A 165 36.56 -6.77 38.67
CA ARG A 165 37.70 -6.27 39.47
C ARG A 165 37.26 -5.78 40.85
N ALA A 166 36.15 -5.04 40.93
CA ALA A 166 35.60 -4.58 42.21
C ALA A 166 35.22 -5.77 43.11
N ASN A 167 34.55 -6.78 42.56
CA ASN A 167 34.20 -8.00 43.29
C ASN A 167 35.43 -8.78 43.75
N GLU A 168 36.45 -8.90 42.91
CA GLU A 168 37.72 -9.55 43.29
C GLU A 168 38.43 -8.78 44.39
N ASN A 169 38.42 -7.45 44.33
CA ASN A 169 38.96 -6.59 45.39
C ASN A 169 38.19 -6.76 46.70
N LEU A 170 36.86 -6.86 46.68
CA LEU A 170 36.04 -7.11 47.87
C LEU A 170 36.29 -8.50 48.47
N ARG A 171 36.42 -9.54 47.63
CA ARG A 171 36.77 -10.89 48.09
C ARG A 171 38.16 -10.92 48.69
N SER A 172 39.13 -10.25 48.05
CA SER A 172 40.49 -10.10 48.54
C SER A 172 40.54 -9.33 49.86
N PHE A 173 39.75 -8.27 49.98
CA PHE A 173 39.61 -7.51 51.22
C PHE A 173 39.03 -8.38 52.33
N ARG A 174 37.90 -9.05 52.10
CA ARG A 174 37.26 -9.94 53.07
C ARG A 174 38.22 -11.04 53.52
N ARG A 175 38.94 -11.67 52.59
CA ARG A 175 39.94 -12.69 52.91
C ARG A 175 41.01 -12.13 53.84
N LYS A 176 41.62 -11.00 53.50
CA LYS A 176 42.64 -10.35 54.36
C LYS A 176 42.07 -9.88 55.71
N TYR A 177 40.81 -9.46 55.72
CA TYR A 177 40.11 -8.98 56.92
C TYR A 177 39.77 -10.11 57.90
N ASP A 178 39.42 -11.29 57.37
CA ASP A 178 39.14 -12.51 58.14
C ASP A 178 40.44 -13.21 58.58
N GLU A 179 41.49 -13.19 57.74
CA GLU A 179 42.81 -13.80 58.02
C GLU A 179 43.69 -12.97 58.99
N ASP A 180 43.31 -11.73 59.34
CA ASP A 180 44.08 -10.91 60.28
C ASP A 180 43.97 -11.44 61.71
N ALA A 181 44.98 -12.24 62.09
CA ALA A 181 45.10 -12.88 63.40
C ALA A 181 45.09 -11.86 64.56
N LYS A 182 45.60 -10.63 64.36
CA LYS A 182 45.59 -9.60 65.41
C LYS A 182 44.18 -9.13 65.71
N ARG A 183 43.36 -9.01 64.67
CA ARG A 183 41.95 -8.64 64.81
C ARG A 183 41.12 -9.78 65.39
N TRP A 184 41.36 -11.02 64.96
CA TRP A 184 40.74 -12.19 65.59
C TRP A 184 41.09 -12.25 67.07
N GLY A 185 42.36 -12.12 67.43
CA GLY A 185 42.83 -12.07 68.81
C GLY A 185 42.12 -10.99 69.62
N LYS A 186 42.09 -9.75 69.13
CA LYS A 186 41.35 -8.65 69.78
C LYS A 186 39.85 -8.95 69.97
N ARG A 187 39.18 -9.54 68.98
CA ARG A 187 37.76 -9.93 69.12
C ARG A 187 37.58 -11.00 70.19
N VAL A 188 38.44 -12.02 70.20
CA VAL A 188 38.39 -13.10 71.20
C VAL A 188 38.65 -12.54 72.60
N GLU A 189 39.69 -11.71 72.76
CA GLU A 189 40.02 -11.03 74.02
C GLU A 189 38.87 -10.13 74.49
N ASP A 190 38.28 -9.33 73.60
CA ASP A 190 37.13 -8.48 73.96
C ASP A 190 35.92 -9.34 74.40
N THR A 191 35.63 -10.43 73.69
CA THR A 191 34.57 -11.35 74.11
C THR A 191 34.88 -12.05 75.43
N SER A 192 36.13 -12.45 75.69
CA SER A 192 36.51 -13.07 76.95
C SER A 192 36.44 -12.09 78.10
N MET A 193 36.94 -10.86 77.92
CA MET A 193 36.85 -9.77 78.90
C MET A 193 35.39 -9.46 79.23
N ARG A 194 34.50 -9.41 78.22
CA ARG A 194 33.05 -9.22 78.46
C ARG A 194 32.43 -10.39 79.22
N GLN A 195 32.84 -11.62 78.94
CA GLN A 195 32.38 -12.80 79.70
C GLN A 195 32.88 -12.79 81.16
N GLU A 196 34.13 -12.40 81.38
CA GLU A 196 34.72 -12.23 82.71
C GLU A 196 33.98 -11.14 83.49
N LEU A 197 33.72 -9.99 82.87
CA LEU A 197 32.91 -8.93 83.47
C LEU A 197 31.51 -9.42 83.85
N ARG A 198 30.84 -10.20 82.99
CA ARG A 198 29.54 -10.83 83.32
C ARG A 198 29.64 -11.84 84.46
N PHE A 199 30.70 -12.64 84.48
CA PHE A 199 30.96 -13.60 85.56
C PHE A 199 31.14 -12.88 86.90
N TRP A 200 32.01 -11.85 86.94
CA TRP A 200 32.23 -11.06 88.14
C TRP A 200 30.98 -10.26 88.55
N LYS A 201 30.19 -9.76 87.59
CA LYS A 201 28.89 -9.13 87.87
C LYS A 201 27.97 -10.10 88.62
N ARG A 202 27.78 -11.33 88.11
CA ARG A 202 26.97 -12.36 88.78
C ARG A 202 27.48 -12.70 90.18
N MET A 203 28.80 -12.73 90.36
CA MET A 203 29.41 -12.99 91.67
C MET A 203 29.24 -11.83 92.66
N ALA A 204 29.27 -10.58 92.17
CA ALA A 204 29.21 -9.38 93.01
C ALA A 204 27.77 -8.89 93.25
N MET A 205 26.84 -9.15 92.33
CA MET A 205 25.44 -8.72 92.38
C MET A 205 24.49 -9.86 91.97
N PRO A 206 24.25 -10.84 92.87
CA PRO A 206 23.42 -12.02 92.57
C PRO A 206 21.91 -11.75 92.48
N GLU A 207 21.44 -10.60 92.98
CA GLU A 207 20.01 -10.23 92.98
C GLU A 207 19.57 -9.47 91.71
N LEU A 208 20.51 -9.17 90.80
CA LEU A 208 20.19 -8.51 89.54
C LEU A 208 19.88 -9.56 88.47
N ASP A 209 18.80 -9.38 87.73
CA ASP A 209 18.42 -10.28 86.64
C ASP A 209 19.45 -10.27 85.47
N ASP A 210 19.61 -11.40 84.79
CA ASP A 210 20.62 -11.59 83.74
C ASP A 210 20.34 -10.75 82.47
N ASP A 211 19.09 -10.33 82.24
CA ASP A 211 18.64 -9.52 81.11
C ASP A 211 18.64 -8.01 81.44
N ASP A 212 19.83 -7.46 81.66
CA ASP A 212 20.04 -6.02 81.85
C ASP A 212 20.16 -5.31 80.47
N PRO A 213 19.24 -4.38 80.12
CA PRO A 213 19.28 -3.67 78.85
C PRO A 213 20.61 -2.95 78.56
N TYR A 214 21.33 -2.49 79.59
CA TYR A 214 22.60 -1.78 79.41
C TYR A 214 23.79 -2.68 79.05
N TRP A 215 23.62 -4.01 79.16
CA TRP A 215 24.70 -4.99 79.03
C TRP A 215 24.31 -6.23 78.19
N SER A 216 23.09 -6.26 77.67
CA SER A 216 22.61 -7.32 76.78
C SER A 216 23.36 -7.26 75.45
N GLY A 217 23.78 -8.42 74.94
CA GLY A 217 24.70 -8.53 73.80
C GLY A 217 24.15 -8.09 72.44
N ASP A 218 23.05 -7.33 72.40
CA ASP A 218 22.35 -6.90 71.18
C ASP A 218 22.50 -5.39 70.88
N ASP A 219 23.15 -4.61 71.77
CA ASP A 219 23.30 -3.16 71.59
C ASP A 219 24.49 -2.74 70.70
N ASP A 220 25.33 -3.68 70.24
CA ASP A 220 26.50 -3.38 69.40
C ASP A 220 26.32 -3.76 67.90
N VAL A 221 25.16 -4.30 67.49
CA VAL A 221 24.93 -4.79 66.10
C VAL A 221 23.95 -3.95 65.30
N ILE A 222 23.06 -3.19 65.96
CA ILE A 222 22.06 -2.35 65.28
C ILE A 222 22.43 -0.88 65.51
N ASP A 223 22.96 -0.25 64.45
CA ASP A 223 23.16 1.20 64.39
C ASP A 223 21.85 1.91 64.79
N GLU A 224 21.89 2.80 65.78
CA GLU A 224 20.72 3.57 66.23
C GLU A 224 20.02 4.27 65.04
N ALA A 225 20.80 4.70 64.04
CA ALA A 225 20.30 5.30 62.81
C ALA A 225 19.54 4.30 61.91
N GLU A 226 19.96 3.04 61.84
CA GLU A 226 19.25 2.01 61.08
C GLU A 226 17.96 1.59 61.81
N LYS A 227 17.95 1.63 63.15
CA LYS A 227 16.75 1.40 63.97
C LYS A 227 15.70 2.49 63.77
N GLU A 228 16.13 3.75 63.62
CA GLU A 228 15.25 4.85 63.21
C GLU A 228 14.73 4.67 61.79
N ARG A 229 15.60 4.34 60.83
CA ARG A 229 15.21 4.10 59.44
C ARG A 229 14.18 2.98 59.30
N LEU A 230 14.34 1.89 60.07
CA LEU A 230 13.41 0.76 60.08
C LEU A 230 12.06 1.14 60.68
N ARG A 231 12.04 1.92 61.78
CA ARG A 231 10.79 2.46 62.36
C ARG A 231 10.06 3.37 61.37
N ASP A 232 10.78 4.21 60.64
CA ASP A 232 10.20 5.07 59.60
C ASP A 232 9.65 4.24 58.43
N LEU A 233 10.35 3.17 58.03
CA LEU A 233 9.88 2.25 56.98
C LEU A 233 8.62 1.50 57.42
N GLU A 234 8.59 1.03 58.66
CA GLU A 234 7.45 0.31 59.24
C GLU A 234 6.24 1.23 59.40
N GLN A 235 6.43 2.46 59.86
CA GLN A 235 5.37 3.47 59.91
C GLN A 235 4.82 3.80 58.52
N ARG A 236 5.68 3.92 57.50
CA ARG A 236 5.24 4.12 56.12
C ARG A 236 4.48 2.92 55.58
N ALA A 237 4.96 1.70 55.83
CA ALA A 237 4.29 0.48 55.40
C ALA A 237 2.92 0.31 56.08
N VAL A 238 2.80 0.63 57.37
CA VAL A 238 1.53 0.63 58.10
C VAL A 238 0.59 1.72 57.57
N GLN A 239 1.11 2.92 57.26
CA GLN A 239 0.32 3.98 56.65
C GLN A 239 -0.16 3.62 55.25
N GLU A 240 0.68 2.98 54.44
CA GLU A 240 0.35 2.49 53.10
C GLU A 240 -0.68 1.36 53.18
N GLN A 241 -0.53 0.40 54.09
CA GLN A 241 -1.54 -0.64 54.34
C GLN A 241 -2.86 -0.08 54.87
N MET A 242 -2.83 0.97 55.71
CA MET A 242 -4.05 1.65 56.15
C MET A 242 -4.71 2.42 55.00
N MET A 243 -3.95 3.03 54.10
CA MET A 243 -4.49 3.68 52.89
C MET A 243 -5.03 2.65 51.89
N GLU A 244 -4.36 1.52 51.72
CA GLU A 244 -4.80 0.42 50.86
C GLU A 244 -6.07 -0.23 51.41
N ALA A 245 -6.15 -0.46 52.72
CA ALA A 245 -7.36 -0.94 53.38
C ALA A 245 -8.52 0.07 53.31
N GLN A 246 -8.24 1.38 53.43
CA GLN A 246 -9.25 2.43 53.21
C GLN A 246 -9.71 2.51 51.76
N MET A 247 -8.81 2.32 50.79
CA MET A 247 -9.17 2.25 49.36
C MET A 247 -9.97 0.98 49.04
N GLU A 248 -9.69 -0.15 49.68
CA GLU A 248 -10.51 -1.36 49.55
C GLU A 248 -11.89 -1.19 50.19
N GLU A 249 -12.02 -0.52 51.35
CA GLU A 249 -13.32 -0.20 51.95
C GLU A 249 -14.13 0.79 51.10
N ASP A 250 -13.51 1.83 50.51
CA ASP A 250 -14.17 2.77 49.60
C ASP A 250 -14.61 2.10 48.27
N VAL A 251 -13.86 1.10 47.79
CA VAL A 251 -14.25 0.31 46.61
C VAL A 251 -15.41 -0.64 46.93
N VAL A 252 -15.45 -1.22 48.13
CA VAL A 252 -16.54 -2.11 48.56
C VAL A 252 -17.83 -1.32 48.88
N GLU A 253 -17.76 -0.13 49.46
CA GLU A 253 -18.94 0.74 49.65
C GLU A 253 -19.41 1.39 48.33
N GLY A 254 -18.49 1.67 47.38
CA GLY A 254 -18.83 2.20 46.05
C GLY A 254 -19.44 1.18 45.08
N GLN A 255 -19.19 -0.13 45.28
CA GLN A 255 -19.59 -1.19 44.33
C GLN A 255 -20.93 -1.86 44.66
N MET A 256 -21.68 -1.36 45.65
CA MET A 256 -23.07 -1.80 45.94
C MET A 256 -24.15 -0.97 45.23
N GLN A 257 -23.78 0.02 44.40
CA GLN A 257 -24.69 0.81 43.56
C GLN A 257 -24.25 0.89 42.09
N SER A 258 -24.01 -0.23 41.41
CA SER A 258 -24.16 -0.26 39.95
C SER A 258 -24.20 -1.69 39.43
N GLY A 259 -25.34 -2.09 38.88
CA GLY A 259 -25.51 -3.39 38.26
C GLY A 259 -24.81 -3.48 36.92
N GLY A 260 -23.94 -4.49 36.78
CA GLY A 260 -23.66 -5.24 35.56
C GLY A 260 -22.84 -4.55 34.45
N ILE A 261 -21.68 -5.13 34.12
CA ILE A 261 -21.33 -5.70 32.80
C ILE A 261 -19.86 -6.19 32.85
N MET A 262 -19.68 -7.45 32.47
CA MET A 262 -18.47 -8.16 31.99
C MET A 262 -17.16 -7.36 31.82
N GLY A 263 -16.08 -7.89 32.39
CA GLY A 263 -14.71 -7.57 31.98
C GLY A 263 -13.66 -8.39 32.72
N GLY A 264 -13.36 -9.60 32.24
CA GLY A 264 -12.25 -10.41 32.74
C GLY A 264 -10.89 -9.80 32.40
N ILE A 265 -9.97 -9.79 33.36
CA ILE A 265 -8.59 -9.32 33.20
C ILE A 265 -7.74 -10.49 32.70
N PRO A 266 -7.07 -10.39 31.52
CA PRO A 266 -6.13 -11.41 31.09
C PRO A 266 -4.81 -11.23 31.86
N MET A 267 -4.35 -12.32 32.49
CA MET A 267 -3.01 -12.45 33.05
C MET A 267 -1.99 -12.39 31.91
N GLN A 268 -1.38 -11.24 31.68
CA GLN A 268 -0.30 -11.08 30.72
C GLN A 268 0.99 -11.64 31.34
N ARG A 269 1.34 -12.86 30.93
CA ARG A 269 2.63 -13.51 31.18
C ARG A 269 3.72 -12.71 30.46
N ASP A 270 4.74 -12.31 31.22
CA ASP A 270 6.01 -11.80 30.70
C ASP A 270 6.62 -12.77 29.69
N GLU A 271 6.72 -12.33 28.44
CA GLU A 271 7.56 -12.96 27.43
C GLU A 271 8.37 -11.88 26.75
N SER A 272 9.66 -11.84 27.11
CA SER A 272 10.63 -10.88 26.62
C SER A 272 10.91 -11.08 25.13
N THR A 273 10.16 -10.41 24.26
CA THR A 273 10.55 -10.21 22.85
C THR A 273 11.02 -8.77 22.64
N ARG A 274 12.34 -8.62 22.57
CA ARG A 274 13.07 -7.43 22.12
C ARG A 274 12.32 -6.72 20.96
N ALA A 275 11.93 -5.49 21.21
CA ALA A 275 11.44 -4.57 20.20
C ALA A 275 12.49 -4.40 19.08
N MET A 276 12.12 -4.82 17.87
CA MET A 276 12.84 -4.44 16.66
C MET A 276 12.41 -3.03 16.23
N PRO A 277 13.32 -2.14 15.80
CA PRO A 277 12.95 -0.80 15.38
C PRO A 277 12.09 -0.85 14.10
N LEU A 278 10.96 -0.14 14.09
CA LEU A 278 10.12 -0.02 12.91
C LEU A 278 10.90 0.65 11.77
N PRO A 279 10.82 0.14 10.52
CA PRO A 279 11.43 0.79 9.37
C PRO A 279 10.72 2.12 9.06
N PRO A 280 11.44 3.13 8.54
CA PRO A 280 10.86 4.43 8.22
C PRO A 280 9.78 4.32 7.12
N PRO A 281 8.74 5.18 7.17
CA PRO A 281 7.65 5.14 6.22
C PRO A 281 8.16 5.45 4.80
N ARG A 282 7.70 4.65 3.82
CA ARG A 282 8.03 4.85 2.41
C ARG A 282 7.36 6.14 1.89
N PRO A 283 8.01 6.90 0.99
CA PRO A 283 7.40 8.07 0.38
C PRO A 283 6.15 7.66 -0.44
N LEU A 284 5.05 8.39 -0.23
CA LEU A 284 3.80 8.27 -0.97
C LEU A 284 3.98 8.78 -2.40
N SER A 285 4.57 7.98 -3.28
CA SER A 285 4.65 8.31 -4.71
C SER A 285 4.35 7.12 -5.64
N ALA A 286 3.74 6.08 -5.10
CA ALA A 286 3.20 4.97 -5.89
C ALA A 286 1.79 4.63 -5.41
N ALA A 287 0.90 5.63 -5.41
CA ALA A 287 -0.52 5.36 -5.53
C ALA A 287 -0.77 4.96 -6.98
N SER A 288 -0.94 3.66 -7.18
CA SER A 288 -1.29 3.01 -8.43
C SER A 288 -2.50 3.69 -9.08
N SER A 289 -2.25 4.41 -10.17
CA SER A 289 -3.24 4.63 -11.22
C SER A 289 -3.30 3.34 -12.05
N THR A 290 -4.01 2.34 -11.55
CA THR A 290 -4.51 1.27 -12.41
C THR A 290 -5.89 1.70 -12.86
N GLY A 291 -5.94 2.29 -14.05
CA GLY A 291 -7.18 2.62 -14.74
C GLY A 291 -8.06 1.38 -14.89
N SER A 292 -9.24 1.47 -14.29
CA SER A 292 -10.35 0.56 -14.54
C SER A 292 -11.06 1.01 -15.82
N THR A 293 -10.74 0.39 -16.94
CA THR A 293 -11.62 0.37 -18.12
C THR A 293 -12.28 -1.00 -18.20
N GLY A 294 -13.55 -1.03 -17.84
CA GLY A 294 -14.39 -2.21 -17.89
C GLY A 294 -15.82 -1.86 -17.53
N GLN A 295 -16.51 -1.17 -18.44
CA GLN A 295 -17.86 -1.45 -18.95
C GLN A 295 -18.19 -0.49 -20.09
#